data_AF-A0A367LZW7-F1
#
_entry.id   AF-A0A367LZW7-F1
#
_cell.length_a   1.000
_cell.length_b   1.000
_cell.length_c   1.000
_cell.angle_alpha   90.00
_cell.angle_beta   90.00
_cell.angle_gamma   90.00
#
_symmetry.space_group_name_H-M   'P 1'
#
loop_
_entity.id
_entity.type
_entity.pdbx_description
1 polymer ?
#
loop_
_entity_poly.entity_id
_entity_poly.type
_entity_poly.pdbx_seq_one_letter_code
_entity_poly.pdbx_strand_id
1 'polypeptide(L)'
;QTAHETATPEEHVAENKYDTLGLEAAYLAAGQSRRVEEIRQALGLYRNLVLRDFDEEQGIQLTALVTLLNADGSRRTVFLGPEAAGLKIDCEGREVLVITPRSPLGQSLIGRHPGDETGAKDSPLAVEILAVD
;
A
#
# COMPACT_ATOMS: atom_id res chain seq x y z
N GLN A 1 -50.34 7.34 48.12
CA GLN A 1 -49.28 8.04 48.87
C GLN A 1 -47.99 7.26 48.65
N THR A 2 -47.32 7.59 47.55
CA THR A 2 -45.95 8.15 47.45
C THR A 2 -44.93 7.07 47.14
N ALA A 3 -44.88 6.70 45.86
CA ALA A 3 -43.70 6.13 45.24
C ALA A 3 -42.73 7.29 45.00
N HIS A 4 -41.64 7.32 45.75
CA HIS A 4 -40.57 8.28 45.52
C HIS A 4 -39.71 7.77 44.35
N GLU A 5 -39.98 8.36 43.17
CA GLU A 5 -38.98 8.93 42.28
C GLU A 5 -37.71 9.37 43.05
N THR A 6 -36.47 9.21 42.61
CA THR A 6 -35.91 8.91 41.29
C THR A 6 -34.43 8.60 41.55
N ALA A 7 -33.91 7.54 40.95
CA ALA A 7 -32.48 7.34 40.78
C ALA A 7 -32.05 8.11 39.53
N THR A 8 -31.44 9.28 39.70
CA THR A 8 -30.68 9.96 38.65
C THR A 8 -29.44 10.54 39.33
N PRO A 9 -28.27 9.88 39.23
CA PRO A 9 -27.02 10.59 39.39
C PRO A 9 -26.97 11.64 38.29
N GLU A 10 -26.86 12.87 38.76
CA GLU A 10 -26.41 14.03 38.03
C GLU A 10 -25.14 13.72 37.21
N GLU A 11 -24.92 14.54 36.19
CA GLU A 11 -23.61 14.78 35.55
C GLU A 11 -23.12 13.76 34.51
N HIS A 12 -23.76 13.77 33.35
CA HIS A 12 -23.05 13.59 32.08
C HIS A 12 -23.54 14.64 31.06
N VAL A 13 -23.46 15.90 31.46
CA VAL A 13 -23.47 17.01 30.51
C VAL A 13 -22.01 17.18 30.07
N ALA A 14 -21.75 17.02 28.77
CA ALA A 14 -20.46 17.40 28.19
C ALA A 14 -20.28 18.92 28.34
N GLU A 15 -19.69 19.33 29.45
CA GLU A 15 -19.37 20.72 29.78
C GLU A 15 -17.99 21.10 29.23
N ASN A 16 -17.85 21.35 27.92
CA ASN A 16 -17.13 22.53 27.42
C ASN A 16 -17.03 22.62 25.88
N LYS A 17 -17.02 23.88 25.39
CA LYS A 17 -16.72 24.25 23.99
C LYS A 17 -15.24 24.02 23.59
N TYR A 18 -14.46 23.39 24.46
CA TYR A 18 -13.04 23.04 24.31
C TYR A 18 -12.82 21.52 24.15
N ASP A 19 -13.87 20.69 24.29
CA ASP A 19 -13.81 19.23 24.06
C ASP A 19 -13.52 18.86 22.59
N THR A 20 -13.78 19.78 21.65
CA THR A 20 -13.51 19.56 20.23
C THR A 20 -12.02 19.54 19.91
N LEU A 21 -11.21 20.38 20.55
CA LEU A 21 -9.76 20.40 20.37
C LEU A 21 -9.11 19.14 20.94
N GLY A 22 -9.57 18.68 22.11
CA GLY A 22 -9.09 17.43 22.72
C GLY A 22 -9.47 16.20 21.87
N LEU A 23 -10.69 16.18 21.33
CA LEU A 23 -11.17 15.10 20.47
C LEU A 23 -10.45 15.06 19.11
N GLU A 24 -10.29 16.20 18.44
CA GLU A 24 -9.54 16.31 17.18
C GLU A 24 -8.07 15.92 17.37
N ALA A 25 -7.44 16.36 18.47
CA ALA A 25 -6.08 15.96 18.82
C ALA A 25 -5.98 14.44 19.07
N ALA A 26 -6.98 13.85 19.74
CA ALA A 26 -7.03 12.40 19.96
C ALA A 26 -7.21 11.62 18.64
N TYR A 27 -8.07 12.07 17.73
CA TYR A 27 -8.22 11.46 16.40
C TYR A 27 -6.94 11.57 15.57
N LEU A 28 -6.27 12.72 15.60
CA LEU A 28 -4.99 12.91 14.93
C LEU A 28 -3.92 11.98 15.51
N ALA A 29 -3.79 11.91 16.84
CA ALA A 29 -2.85 11.04 17.52
C ALA A 29 -3.13 9.55 17.26
N ALA A 30 -4.40 9.15 17.22
CA ALA A 30 -4.81 7.79 16.85
C ALA A 30 -4.44 7.47 15.39
N GLY A 31 -4.68 8.40 14.46
CA GLY A 31 -4.28 8.26 13.06
C GLY A 31 -2.76 8.17 12.88
N GLN A 32 -2.00 9.02 13.59
CA GLN A 32 -0.54 8.95 13.59
C GLN A 32 -0.04 7.63 14.17
N SER A 33 -0.62 7.15 15.28
CA SER A 33 -0.24 5.89 15.92
C SER A 33 -0.50 4.70 14.99
N ARG A 34 -1.64 4.68 14.29
CA ARG A 34 -1.95 3.67 13.27
C ARG A 34 -0.91 3.68 12.16
N ARG A 35 -0.58 4.86 11.63
CA ARG A 35 0.41 4.99 10.55
C ARG A 35 1.80 4.54 10.97
N VAL A 36 2.21 4.86 12.20
CA VAL A 36 3.49 4.38 12.76
C VAL A 36 3.51 2.86 12.82
N GLU A 37 2.40 2.23 13.24
CA GLU A 37 2.31 0.78 13.31
C GLU A 37 2.31 0.13 11.92
N GLU A 38 1.59 0.68 10.94
CA GLU A 38 1.64 0.25 9.53
C GLU A 38 3.07 0.30 8.98
N ILE A 39 3.81 1.37 9.28
CA ILE A 39 5.22 1.51 8.87
C ILE A 39 6.11 0.47 9.58
N ARG A 40 5.91 0.20 10.88
CA ARG A 40 6.67 -0.83 11.60
C ARG A 40 6.44 -2.21 11.00
N GLN A 41 5.20 -2.54 10.66
CA GLN A 41 4.84 -3.82 10.04
C GLN A 41 5.47 -3.95 8.65
N ALA A 42 5.34 -2.92 7.80
CA ALA A 42 5.99 -2.91 6.50
C ALA A 42 7.52 -3.08 6.63
N LEU A 43 8.16 -2.35 7.55
CA LEU A 43 9.59 -2.47 7.83
C LEU A 43 9.97 -3.90 8.28
N GLY A 44 9.14 -4.52 9.13
CA GLY A 44 9.30 -5.90 9.55
C GLY A 44 9.27 -6.88 8.38
N LEU A 45 8.32 -6.71 7.44
CA LEU A 45 8.24 -7.53 6.23
C LEU A 45 9.45 -7.35 5.34
N TYR A 46 9.89 -6.11 5.10
CA TYR A 46 11.08 -5.83 4.30
C TYR A 46 12.37 -6.37 4.90
N ARG A 47 12.54 -6.30 6.24
CA ARG A 47 13.73 -6.82 6.93
C ARG A 47 13.86 -8.34 6.85
N ASN A 48 12.73 -9.04 6.76
CA ASN A 48 12.70 -10.51 6.65
C ASN A 48 12.45 -10.98 5.20
N LEU A 49 12.48 -10.06 4.23
CA LEU A 49 12.22 -10.36 2.84
C LEU A 49 13.38 -11.17 2.26
N VAL A 50 13.06 -12.32 1.70
CA VAL A 50 14.01 -13.14 0.94
C VAL A 50 13.83 -12.77 -0.54
N LEU A 51 14.85 -12.17 -1.13
CA LEU A 51 14.91 -11.92 -2.56
C LEU A 51 15.06 -13.23 -3.31
N ARG A 52 14.37 -13.34 -4.44
CA ARG A 52 14.41 -14.51 -5.31
C ARG A 52 14.83 -14.09 -6.69
N ASP A 53 15.68 -14.90 -7.30
CA ASP A 53 15.97 -14.78 -8.72
C ASP A 53 14.71 -15.13 -9.52
N PHE A 54 14.64 -14.61 -10.75
CA PHE A 54 13.55 -14.94 -11.67
C PHE A 54 13.57 -16.44 -12.02
N ASP A 55 12.40 -17.07 -11.92
CA ASP A 55 12.15 -18.47 -12.28
C ASP A 55 11.24 -18.50 -13.52
N GLU A 56 11.78 -18.98 -14.65
CA GLU A 56 11.06 -19.06 -15.92
C GLU A 56 9.81 -19.96 -15.84
N GLU A 57 9.79 -20.99 -14.97
CA GLU A 57 8.62 -21.86 -14.84
C GLU A 57 7.49 -21.16 -14.06
N GLN A 58 7.83 -20.27 -13.13
CA GLN A 58 6.87 -19.59 -12.25
C GLN A 58 6.48 -18.19 -12.73
N GLY A 59 7.28 -17.58 -13.60
CA GLY A 59 7.09 -16.20 -14.07
C GLY A 59 7.33 -15.16 -12.97
N ILE A 60 6.81 -13.94 -13.16
CA ILE A 60 6.98 -12.84 -12.21
C ILE A 60 6.36 -13.19 -10.85
N GLN A 61 7.14 -13.01 -9.78
CA GLN A 61 6.72 -13.24 -8.40
C GLN A 61 7.01 -12.04 -7.49
N LEU A 62 6.64 -12.16 -6.20
CA LEU A 62 7.13 -11.26 -5.17
C LEU A 62 8.66 -11.17 -5.24
N THR A 63 9.20 -9.97 -5.04
CA THR A 63 10.61 -9.58 -5.15
C THR A 63 11.16 -9.39 -6.55
N ALA A 64 10.38 -9.65 -7.60
CA ALA A 64 10.80 -9.39 -8.97
C ALA A 64 10.97 -7.88 -9.24
N LEU A 65 12.04 -7.52 -9.96
CA LEU A 65 12.22 -6.21 -10.54
C LEU A 65 11.83 -6.27 -12.01
N VAL A 66 10.81 -5.51 -12.41
CA VAL A 66 10.20 -5.63 -13.74
C VAL A 66 10.33 -4.32 -14.50
N THR A 67 10.85 -4.39 -15.71
CA THR A 67 10.84 -3.26 -16.65
C THR A 67 9.63 -3.38 -17.57
N LEU A 68 8.81 -2.33 -17.58
CA LEU A 68 7.57 -2.27 -18.33
C LEU A 68 7.64 -1.18 -19.40
N LEU A 69 7.00 -1.43 -20.54
CA LEU A 69 6.68 -0.42 -21.55
C LEU A 69 5.21 -0.03 -21.40
N ASN A 70 4.93 1.25 -21.19
CA ASN A 70 3.57 1.78 -21.15
C ASN A 70 3.06 2.01 -22.58
N ALA A 71 1.74 2.13 -22.73
CA ALA A 71 1.09 2.42 -24.01
C ALA A 71 1.55 3.73 -24.69
N ASP A 72 2.05 4.70 -23.92
CA ASP A 72 2.62 5.95 -24.44
C ASP A 72 4.08 5.82 -24.91
N GLY A 73 4.65 4.62 -24.86
CA GLY A 73 6.04 4.31 -25.22
C GLY A 73 7.05 4.62 -24.11
N SER A 74 6.61 5.15 -22.95
CA SER A 74 7.51 5.38 -21.82
C SER A 74 7.86 4.07 -21.11
N ARG A 75 9.11 3.97 -20.63
CA ARG A 75 9.54 2.85 -19.80
C ARG A 75 9.41 3.21 -18.34
N ARG A 76 9.00 2.25 -17.52
CA ARG A 76 9.07 2.35 -16.06
C ARG A 76 9.59 1.05 -15.46
N THR A 77 10.28 1.17 -14.34
CA THR A 77 10.74 0.01 -13.57
C THR A 77 9.89 -0.09 -12.30
N VAL A 78 9.38 -1.29 -12.03
CA VAL A 78 8.60 -1.58 -10.84
C VAL A 78 9.24 -2.70 -10.03
N PHE A 79 9.10 -2.65 -8.72
CA PHE A 79 9.52 -3.72 -7.82
C PHE A 79 8.29 -4.30 -7.12
N LEU A 80 8.09 -5.63 -7.19
CA LEU A 80 7.02 -6.31 -6.48
C LEU A 80 7.39 -6.49 -5.00
N GLY A 81 7.09 -5.49 -4.19
CA GLY A 81 7.30 -5.52 -2.75
C GLY A 81 6.12 -6.11 -1.96
N PRO A 82 6.36 -6.55 -0.71
CA PRO A 82 5.29 -7.06 0.15
C PRO A 82 4.32 -5.97 0.61
N GLU A 83 4.81 -4.74 0.81
CA GLU A 83 4.04 -3.58 1.29
C GLU A 83 4.55 -2.27 0.67
N ALA A 84 3.95 -1.13 1.04
CA ALA A 84 4.35 0.22 0.59
C ALA A 84 4.19 0.47 -0.92
N ALA A 85 3.09 -0.03 -1.51
CA ALA A 85 2.70 0.30 -2.88
C ALA A 85 2.66 1.82 -3.11
N GLY A 86 3.18 2.28 -4.25
CA GLY A 86 3.24 3.69 -4.61
C GLY A 86 4.53 4.40 -4.17
N LEU A 87 5.39 3.75 -3.37
CA LEU A 87 6.69 4.30 -3.01
C LEU A 87 7.60 4.37 -4.25
N LYS A 88 8.22 5.53 -4.46
CA LYS A 88 9.22 5.76 -5.50
C LYS A 88 10.60 5.78 -4.84
N ILE A 89 11.50 4.93 -5.33
CA ILE A 89 12.86 4.80 -4.82
C ILE A 89 13.81 5.17 -5.97
N ASP A 90 14.77 6.05 -5.69
CA ASP A 90 15.87 6.27 -6.63
C ASP A 90 16.93 5.17 -6.41
N CYS A 91 17.19 4.40 -7.47
CA CYS A 91 18.25 3.42 -7.52
C CYS A 91 19.22 3.84 -8.62
N GLU A 92 20.33 4.47 -8.25
CA GLU A 92 21.39 4.90 -9.16
C GLU A 92 20.88 5.83 -10.29
N GLY A 93 19.97 6.76 -9.96
CA GLY A 93 19.37 7.67 -10.93
C GLY A 93 18.23 7.07 -11.76
N ARG A 94 17.80 5.84 -11.45
CA ARG A 94 16.60 5.20 -11.99
C ARG A 94 15.50 5.18 -10.93
N GLU A 95 14.36 5.80 -11.24
CA GLU A 95 13.17 5.69 -10.38
C GLU A 95 12.59 4.26 -10.49
N VAL A 96 12.46 3.60 -9.35
CA VAL A 96 11.79 2.30 -9.18
C VAL A 96 10.51 2.53 -8.38
N LEU A 97 9.37 2.12 -8.95
CA LEU A 97 8.09 2.17 -8.27
C LEU A 97 7.82 0.85 -7.55
N VAL A 98 7.63 0.91 -6.24
CA VAL A 98 7.16 -0.24 -5.48
C VAL A 98 5.68 -0.46 -5.77
N ILE A 99 5.34 -1.66 -6.23
CA ILE A 99 3.97 -2.16 -6.32
C ILE A 99 3.83 -3.38 -5.42
N THR A 100 2.60 -3.76 -5.09
CA THR A 100 2.33 -4.97 -4.31
C THR A 100 1.52 -5.97 -5.11
N PRO A 101 1.61 -7.29 -4.84
CA PRO A 101 0.81 -8.32 -5.53
C PRO A 101 -0.72 -8.11 -5.44
N ARG A 102 -1.17 -7.30 -4.47
CA ARG A 102 -2.58 -6.92 -4.26
C ARG A 102 -3.02 -5.67 -5.04
N SER A 103 -2.07 -4.93 -5.62
CA SER A 103 -2.40 -3.78 -6.48
C SER A 103 -2.88 -4.25 -7.86
N PRO A 104 -3.71 -3.48 -8.59
CA PRO A 104 -4.22 -3.89 -9.90
C PRO A 104 -3.12 -4.28 -10.90
N LEU A 105 -2.04 -3.48 -10.95
CA LEU A 105 -0.88 -3.79 -11.78
C LEU A 105 -0.11 -5.00 -11.25
N GLY A 106 0.08 -5.12 -9.94
CA GLY A 106 0.74 -6.31 -9.37
C GLY A 106 0.00 -7.60 -9.71
N GLN A 107 -1.33 -7.60 -9.59
CA GLN A 107 -2.18 -8.75 -9.93
C GLN A 107 -2.08 -9.13 -11.41
N SER A 108 -1.95 -8.16 -12.32
CA SER A 108 -1.86 -8.46 -13.75
C SER A 108 -0.49 -9.05 -14.15
N LEU A 109 0.55 -8.77 -13.37
CA LEU A 109 1.93 -9.21 -13.63
C LEU A 109 2.27 -10.57 -13.03
N ILE A 110 1.68 -10.97 -11.90
CA ILE A 110 2.01 -12.25 -11.25
C ILE A 110 1.86 -13.43 -12.24
N GLY A 111 2.92 -14.22 -12.36
CA GLY A 111 3.00 -15.39 -13.23
C GLY A 111 3.19 -15.09 -14.73
N ARG A 112 3.39 -13.82 -15.09
CA ARG A 112 3.68 -13.40 -16.48
C ARG A 112 5.17 -13.43 -16.79
N HIS A 113 5.48 -13.34 -18.08
CA HIS A 113 6.84 -13.46 -18.60
C HIS A 113 7.23 -12.26 -19.47
N PRO A 114 8.54 -12.03 -19.69
CA PRO A 114 8.99 -11.10 -20.72
C PRO A 114 8.34 -11.38 -22.09
N GLY A 115 7.86 -10.32 -22.74
CA GLY A 115 7.09 -10.36 -23.99
C GLY A 115 5.57 -10.43 -23.80
N ASP A 116 5.07 -10.70 -22.59
CA ASP A 116 3.63 -10.66 -22.33
C ASP A 116 3.11 -9.22 -22.24
N GLU A 117 1.90 -9.02 -22.76
CA GLU A 117 1.11 -7.79 -22.58
C GLU A 117 0.04 -8.00 -21.51
N THR A 118 -0.20 -6.98 -20.68
CA THR A 118 -1.27 -6.99 -19.68
C THR A 118 -2.14 -5.74 -19.79
N GLY A 119 -3.41 -5.83 -19.38
CA GLY A 119 -4.39 -4.75 -19.49
C GLY A 119 -5.12 -4.71 -20.85
N ALA A 120 -6.22 -3.97 -20.91
CA ALA A 120 -6.89 -3.70 -22.19
C ALA A 120 -6.10 -2.64 -22.98
N LYS A 121 -6.04 -2.72 -24.31
CA LYS A 121 -5.21 -1.85 -25.16
C LYS A 121 -5.35 -0.35 -24.92
N ASP A 122 -6.54 0.11 -24.52
CA ASP A 122 -6.82 1.53 -24.24
C ASP A 122 -6.78 1.88 -22.74
N SER A 123 -6.32 0.96 -21.89
CA SER A 123 -6.22 1.16 -20.45
C SER A 123 -4.91 1.85 -20.08
N PRO A 124 -4.89 2.78 -19.11
CA PRO A 124 -3.65 3.32 -18.54
C PRO A 124 -2.82 2.25 -17.79
N LEU A 125 -3.40 1.06 -17.57
CA LEU A 125 -2.71 -0.10 -17.02
C LEU A 125 -2.13 -1.02 -18.10
N ALA A 126 -2.32 -0.70 -19.39
CA ALA A 126 -1.77 -1.46 -20.50
C ALA A 126 -0.25 -1.37 -20.49
N VAL A 127 0.41 -2.52 -20.36
CA VAL A 127 1.88 -2.60 -20.37
C VAL A 127 2.36 -3.86 -21.06
N GLU A 128 3.51 -3.75 -21.72
CA GLU A 128 4.32 -4.88 -22.17
C GLU A 128 5.47 -5.10 -21.17
N ILE A 129 5.74 -6.36 -20.84
CA ILE A 129 6.83 -6.75 -19.95
C ILE A 129 8.11 -6.89 -20.79
N LEU A 130 9.08 -6.00 -20.58
CA LEU A 130 10.32 -5.99 -21.36
C LEU A 130 11.39 -6.92 -20.77
N ALA A 131 11.53 -6.92 -19.44
CA ALA A 131 12.55 -7.68 -18.72
C ALA A 131 12.14 -7.90 -17.27
N VAL A 132 12.69 -8.97 -16.68
CA VAL A 132 12.57 -9.30 -15.26
C VAL A 132 13.97 -9.62 -14.75
N ASP A 133 14.36 -8.94 -13.67
CA ASP A 133 15.62 -9.13 -12.94
C ASP A 133 15.33 -9.69 -11.54
#